data_AF-A0A973PQ02-F1
#
_entry.id   AF-A0A973PQ02-F1
#
_cell.length_a   1.000
_cell.length_b   1.000
_cell.length_c   1.000
_cell.angle_alpha   90.00
_cell.angle_beta   90.00
_cell.angle_gamma   90.00
#
_symmetry.space_group_name_H-M   'P 1'
#
loop_
_entity.id
_entity.type
_entity.pdbx_description
1 polymer ?
#
loop_
_entity_poly.entity_id
_entity_poly.type
_entity_poly.pdbx_seq_one_letter_code
_entity_poly.pdbx_strand_id
1 'polypeptide(L)'
;MLPVALPDTLPATVRDALLAPLVDHHCHGVRRDDLTRARFELLIDEGGTPAPPGTTHFDSPLGLGLRRWCAPLLDLEPHTPPAVYLARRAELGAAEVNRRLLAGAGVVAFLVDTGSEDLDLLSAAEMGRHGGAAADENVRIEQIEQDIAESAQIAVDYLDGLAEELAARAARAVGLKTVIGLRCGLGFDPARPSTGSVIACANRRLADPKQ
;
A
#
# COMPACT_ATOMS: atom_id res chain seq x y z
N MET A 1 0.48 -15.62 16.53
CA MET A 1 -0.25 -16.48 15.58
C MET A 1 -1.25 -17.32 16.35
N LEU A 2 -2.55 -17.17 16.10
CA LEU A 2 -3.51 -18.21 16.47
C LEU A 2 -3.31 -19.36 15.45
N PRO A 3 -2.90 -20.56 15.86
CA PRO A 3 -2.68 -21.64 14.92
C PRO A 3 -4.05 -22.16 14.48
N VAL A 4 -4.51 -21.75 13.30
CA VAL A 4 -5.48 -22.56 12.57
C VAL A 4 -4.69 -23.79 12.13
N ALA A 5 -4.95 -24.94 12.75
CA ALA A 5 -4.36 -26.19 12.34
C ALA A 5 -4.68 -26.40 10.85
N LEU A 6 -3.65 -26.46 10.00
CA LEU A 6 -3.82 -26.71 8.58
C LEU A 6 -4.42 -28.12 8.40
N PRO A 7 -5.45 -28.30 7.57
CA PRO A 7 -6.07 -29.60 7.34
C PRO A 7 -5.02 -30.66 6.98
N ASP A 8 -5.07 -31.84 7.59
CA ASP A 8 -4.10 -32.93 7.34
C ASP A 8 -4.08 -33.41 5.89
N THR A 9 -5.14 -33.10 5.13
CA THR A 9 -5.36 -33.52 3.74
C THR A 9 -4.61 -32.68 2.68
N LEU A 10 -3.94 -31.59 3.07
CA LEU A 10 -3.21 -30.77 2.10
C LEU A 10 -1.97 -31.51 1.57
N PRO A 11 -1.70 -31.45 0.25
CA PRO A 11 -0.43 -31.92 -0.31
C PRO A 11 0.76 -31.29 0.42
N ALA A 12 1.83 -32.06 0.64
CA ALA A 12 2.99 -31.61 1.40
C ALA A 12 3.55 -30.27 0.89
N THR A 13 3.65 -30.09 -0.43
CA THR A 13 4.13 -28.86 -1.06
C THR A 13 3.24 -27.64 -0.76
N VAL A 14 1.92 -27.83 -0.69
CA VAL A 14 0.97 -26.76 -0.34
C VAL A 14 1.10 -26.42 1.14
N ARG A 15 1.24 -27.44 2.00
CA ARG A 15 1.49 -27.24 3.44
C ARG A 15 2.79 -26.47 3.67
N ASP A 16 3.87 -26.86 3.00
CA ASP A 16 5.17 -26.20 3.11
C ASP A 16 5.09 -24.74 2.65
N ALA A 17 4.39 -24.46 1.54
CA ALA A 17 4.17 -23.11 1.07
C ALA A 17 3.34 -22.25 2.04
N LEU A 18 2.30 -22.82 2.67
CA LEU A 18 1.47 -22.12 3.65
C LEU A 18 2.17 -21.87 5.00
N LEU A 19 3.21 -22.65 5.30
CA LEU A 19 4.05 -22.50 6.50
C LEU A 19 5.32 -21.69 6.23
N ALA A 20 5.61 -21.38 4.97
CA ALA A 20 6.76 -20.57 4.60
C ALA A 20 6.58 -19.12 5.09
N PRO A 21 7.69 -18.42 5.41
CA PRO A 21 7.65 -17.01 5.73
C PRO A 21 6.97 -16.19 4.62
N LEU A 22 6.06 -15.28 4.99
CA LEU A 22 5.36 -14.44 4.03
C LEU A 22 6.22 -13.23 3.64
N VAL A 23 6.30 -12.96 2.35
CA VAL A 23 6.80 -11.69 1.80
C VAL A 23 5.60 -10.93 1.26
N ASP A 24 5.33 -9.76 1.84
CA ASP A 24 4.33 -8.85 1.32
C ASP A 24 4.95 -8.04 0.19
N HIS A 25 4.82 -8.55 -1.03
CA HIS A 25 5.52 -8.03 -2.20
C HIS A 25 4.95 -6.70 -2.73
N HIS A 26 3.81 -6.25 -2.20
CA HIS A 26 3.22 -4.97 -2.55
C HIS A 26 2.26 -4.49 -1.46
N CYS A 27 2.75 -3.58 -0.63
CA CYS A 27 1.95 -2.91 0.38
C CYS A 27 2.19 -1.40 0.40
N HIS A 28 1.43 -0.70 1.22
CA HIS A 28 1.65 0.70 1.54
C HIS A 28 2.03 0.84 3.01
N GLY A 29 2.61 1.99 3.36
CA GLY A 29 2.79 2.36 4.76
C GLY A 29 1.45 2.36 5.49
N VAL A 30 1.44 1.96 6.77
CA VAL A 30 0.27 2.12 7.64
C VAL A 30 0.25 3.53 8.23
N ARG A 31 -0.93 4.02 8.60
CA ARG A 31 -1.09 5.34 9.26
C ARG A 31 -0.34 5.41 10.58
N ARG A 32 0.37 6.51 10.83
CA ARG A 32 1.12 6.78 12.06
C ARG A 32 0.30 7.49 13.13
N ASP A 33 -0.86 8.04 12.78
CA ASP A 33 -1.73 8.83 13.63
C ASP A 33 -2.94 8.03 14.16
N ASP A 34 -3.48 8.50 15.29
CA ASP A 34 -4.74 7.98 15.81
C ASP A 34 -5.92 8.56 15.02
N LEU A 35 -6.79 7.68 14.53
CA LEU A 35 -7.91 8.06 13.67
C LEU A 35 -9.21 8.20 14.44
N THR A 36 -10.01 9.19 14.05
CA THR A 36 -11.42 9.21 14.41
C THR A 36 -12.14 8.04 13.76
N ARG A 37 -13.29 7.64 14.32
CA ARG A 37 -14.14 6.59 13.73
C ARG A 37 -14.46 6.84 12.25
N ALA A 38 -14.83 8.08 11.91
CA ALA A 38 -15.17 8.43 10.53
C ALA A 38 -13.99 8.24 9.57
N ARG A 39 -12.78 8.67 9.96
CA ARG A 39 -11.57 8.46 9.15
C ARG A 39 -11.19 6.98 9.06
N PHE A 40 -11.32 6.23 10.16
CA PHE A 40 -11.03 4.80 10.18
C PHE A 40 -11.97 4.02 9.25
N GLU A 41 -13.26 4.31 9.27
CA GLU A 41 -14.23 3.61 8.42
C GLU A 41 -14.00 3.86 6.93
N LEU A 42 -13.51 5.03 6.53
CA LEU A 42 -13.08 5.30 5.15
C LEU A 42 -11.87 4.45 4.71
N LEU A 43 -11.07 3.92 5.65
CA LEU A 43 -9.98 3.00 5.31
C LEU A 43 -10.44 1.55 5.20
N ILE A 44 -11.68 1.23 5.59
CA ILE A 44 -12.28 -0.09 5.37
C ILE A 44 -12.89 -0.17 3.96
N ASP A 45 -13.19 0.96 3.32
CA ASP A 45 -13.71 1.03 1.95
C ASP A 45 -12.84 1.94 1.08
N GLU A 46 -12.07 1.35 0.18
CA GLU A 46 -11.25 2.10 -0.79
C GLU A 46 -12.09 2.92 -1.78
N GLY A 47 -13.38 2.62 -1.92
CA GLY A 47 -14.31 3.31 -2.82
C GLY A 47 -14.75 4.69 -2.34
N GLY A 48 -14.51 5.04 -1.07
CA GLY A 48 -14.96 6.30 -0.47
C GLY A 48 -16.48 6.46 -0.46
N THR A 49 -17.23 5.38 -0.68
CA THR A 49 -18.69 5.41 -0.72
C THR A 49 -19.23 5.27 0.70
N PRO A 50 -20.29 6.00 1.08
CA PRO A 50 -20.89 5.79 2.39
C PRO A 50 -21.44 4.37 2.54
N ALA A 51 -21.34 3.81 3.74
CA ALA A 51 -22.02 2.56 4.07
C ALA A 51 -23.53 2.66 3.79
N PRO A 52 -24.18 1.55 3.36
CA PRO A 52 -25.62 1.51 3.14
C PRO A 52 -26.42 2.03 4.34
N PRO A 53 -27.61 2.65 4.13
CA PRO A 53 -28.42 3.19 5.22
C PRO A 53 -28.67 2.18 6.34
N GLY A 54 -28.37 2.58 7.58
CA GLY A 54 -28.53 1.73 8.77
C GLY A 54 -27.35 0.78 9.05
N THR A 55 -26.28 0.83 8.26
CA THR A 55 -25.06 0.01 8.43
C THR A 55 -23.80 0.87 8.56
N THR A 56 -22.67 0.22 8.79
CA THR A 56 -21.33 0.83 8.91
C THR A 56 -20.34 0.04 8.06
N HIS A 57 -19.15 0.57 7.79
CA HIS A 57 -18.14 -0.20 7.05
C HIS A 57 -17.64 -1.41 7.85
N PHE A 58 -17.87 -1.46 9.17
CA PHE A 58 -17.60 -2.63 10.00
C PHE A 58 -18.52 -3.83 9.71
N ASP A 59 -19.61 -3.63 8.98
CA ASP A 59 -20.54 -4.68 8.55
C ASP A 59 -20.12 -5.31 7.20
N SER A 60 -19.08 -4.78 6.55
CA SER A 60 -18.46 -5.37 5.37
C SER A 60 -17.66 -6.64 5.71
N PRO A 61 -17.36 -7.52 4.73
CA PRO A 61 -16.46 -8.65 4.93
C PRO A 61 -15.08 -8.25 5.51
N LEU A 62 -14.52 -7.11 5.07
CA LEU A 62 -13.26 -6.60 5.62
C LEU A 62 -13.43 -6.12 7.06
N GLY A 63 -14.49 -5.38 7.37
CA GLY A 63 -14.83 -4.93 8.71
C GLY A 63 -15.01 -6.08 9.71
N LEU A 64 -15.64 -7.18 9.28
CA LEU A 64 -15.75 -8.42 10.05
C LEU A 64 -14.39 -9.11 10.22
N GLY A 65 -13.58 -9.15 9.16
CA GLY A 65 -12.22 -9.70 9.17
C GLY A 65 -11.30 -8.98 10.16
N LEU A 66 -11.31 -7.64 10.16
CA LEU A 66 -10.54 -6.82 11.10
C LEU A 66 -10.85 -7.20 12.55
N ARG A 67 -12.13 -7.27 12.92
CA ARG A 67 -12.54 -7.58 14.30
C ARG A 67 -12.31 -9.06 14.66
N ARG A 68 -12.24 -9.96 13.68
CA ARG A 68 -11.89 -11.36 13.89
C ARG A 68 -10.40 -11.56 14.16
N TRP A 69 -9.55 -10.95 13.32
CA TRP A 69 -8.12 -11.25 13.27
C TRP A 69 -7.24 -10.24 14.01
N CYS A 70 -7.60 -8.95 13.97
CA CYS A 70 -6.81 -7.90 14.61
C CYS A 70 -7.18 -7.67 16.07
N ALA A 71 -8.46 -7.83 16.45
CA ALA A 71 -8.89 -7.60 17.84
C ALA A 71 -8.15 -8.48 18.87
N PRO A 72 -7.91 -9.79 18.63
CA PRO A 72 -7.14 -10.63 19.55
C PRO A 72 -5.69 -10.17 19.75
N LEU A 73 -5.09 -9.53 18.74
CA LEU A 73 -3.73 -8.97 18.86
C LEU A 73 -3.69 -7.71 19.74
N LEU A 74 -4.85 -7.14 20.07
CA LEU A 74 -5.02 -5.97 20.93
C LEU A 74 -5.66 -6.32 22.29
N ASP A 75 -5.59 -7.60 22.68
CA ASP A 75 -6.14 -8.15 23.92
C ASP A 75 -7.67 -8.09 24.01
N LEU A 76 -8.36 -8.20 22.87
CA LEU A 76 -9.83 -8.22 22.80
C LEU A 76 -10.34 -9.55 22.25
N GLU A 77 -11.57 -9.90 22.63
CA GLU A 77 -12.25 -11.07 22.05
C GLU A 77 -12.48 -10.91 20.52
N PRO A 78 -12.38 -12.00 19.74
CA PRO A 78 -12.78 -11.99 18.34
C PRO A 78 -14.20 -11.46 18.16
N HIS A 79 -14.42 -10.66 17.12
CA HIS A 79 -15.72 -10.06 16.79
C HIS A 79 -16.28 -9.08 17.83
N THR A 80 -15.45 -8.59 18.76
CA THR A 80 -15.82 -7.49 19.68
C THR A 80 -16.51 -6.33 18.93
N PRO A 81 -17.44 -5.60 19.55
CA PRO A 81 -18.13 -4.50 18.89
C PRO A 81 -17.17 -3.42 18.35
N PRO A 82 -17.47 -2.78 17.20
CA PRO A 82 -16.59 -1.76 16.60
C PRO A 82 -16.17 -0.64 17.56
N ALA A 83 -17.09 -0.17 18.41
CA ALA A 83 -16.79 0.87 19.39
C ALA A 83 -15.72 0.44 20.40
N VAL A 84 -15.76 -0.83 20.85
CA VAL A 84 -14.76 -1.39 21.78
C VAL A 84 -13.41 -1.55 21.09
N TYR A 85 -13.41 -2.04 19.85
CA TYR A 85 -12.19 -2.15 19.04
C TYR A 85 -11.50 -0.79 18.83
N LEU A 86 -12.26 0.24 18.47
CA LEU A 86 -11.72 1.59 18.26
C LEU A 86 -11.25 2.24 19.56
N ALA A 87 -11.99 2.08 20.67
CA ALA A 87 -11.57 2.58 21.97
C ALA A 87 -10.23 1.98 22.40
N ARG A 88 -10.06 0.66 22.26
CA ARG A 88 -8.80 -0.02 22.59
C ARG A 88 -7.63 0.47 21.72
N ARG A 89 -7.87 0.73 20.44
CA ARG A 89 -6.83 1.31 19.57
C ARG A 89 -6.41 2.69 20.07
N ALA A 90 -7.35 3.54 20.44
CA ALA A 90 -7.07 4.87 20.98
C ALA A 90 -6.34 4.81 22.34
N GLU A 91 -6.67 3.85 23.21
CA GLU A 91 -5.97 3.64 24.49
C GLU A 91 -4.50 3.23 24.30
N LEU A 92 -4.21 2.37 23.31
CA LEU A 92 -2.86 1.89 23.02
C LEU A 92 -2.03 2.91 22.25
N GLY A 93 -2.68 3.69 21.38
CA GLY A 93 -2.05 4.60 20.43
C GLY A 93 -1.50 3.90 19.18
N ALA A 94 -1.47 4.63 18.07
CA ALA A 94 -1.12 4.13 16.74
C ALA A 94 0.22 3.37 16.69
N ALA A 95 1.26 3.86 17.38
CA ALA A 95 2.58 3.22 17.37
C ALA A 95 2.57 1.80 17.94
N GLU A 96 1.89 1.59 19.07
CA GLU A 96 1.80 0.28 19.71
C GLU A 96 0.86 -0.65 18.93
N VAL A 97 -0.24 -0.12 18.41
CA VAL A 97 -1.15 -0.88 17.55
C VAL A 97 -0.43 -1.35 16.28
N ASN A 98 0.31 -0.47 15.60
CA ASN A 98 1.08 -0.82 14.41
C ASN A 98 2.13 -1.87 14.73
N ARG A 99 2.87 -1.74 15.85
CA ARG A 99 3.85 -2.75 16.28
C ARG A 99 3.20 -4.13 16.46
N ARG A 100 2.07 -4.21 17.19
CA ARG A 100 1.40 -5.50 17.45
C ARG A 100 0.82 -6.12 16.19
N LEU A 101 0.19 -5.32 15.33
CA LEU A 101 -0.46 -5.83 14.13
C LEU A 101 0.55 -6.21 13.05
N LEU A 102 1.58 -5.40 12.80
CA LEU A 102 2.62 -5.71 11.81
C LEU A 102 3.44 -6.93 12.24
N ALA A 103 3.88 -7.00 13.50
CA ALA A 103 4.58 -8.19 14.00
C ALA A 103 3.66 -9.43 14.01
N GLY A 104 2.37 -9.24 14.32
CA GLY A 104 1.37 -10.30 14.32
C GLY A 104 1.03 -10.85 12.93
N ALA A 105 1.33 -10.12 11.86
CA ALA A 105 1.08 -10.52 10.47
C ALA A 105 1.98 -11.68 10.01
N GLY A 106 3.13 -11.90 10.67
CA GLY A 106 4.07 -12.97 10.30
C GLY A 106 4.77 -12.74 8.95
N VAL A 107 4.77 -11.51 8.48
CA VAL A 107 5.50 -11.08 7.27
C VAL A 107 6.96 -10.84 7.64
N VAL A 108 7.88 -11.39 6.85
CA VAL A 108 9.34 -11.26 7.07
C VAL A 108 9.98 -10.20 6.18
N ALA A 109 9.29 -9.76 5.12
CA ALA A 109 9.71 -8.64 4.28
C ALA A 109 8.51 -7.88 3.72
N PHE A 110 8.54 -6.55 3.82
CA PHE A 110 7.56 -5.64 3.22
C PHE A 110 8.16 -4.88 2.04
N LEU A 111 7.55 -4.95 0.86
CA LEU A 111 7.95 -4.17 -0.30
C LEU A 111 6.96 -3.02 -0.51
N VAL A 112 7.32 -1.86 0.04
CA VAL A 112 6.42 -0.72 0.25
C VAL A 112 6.40 0.20 -0.97
N ASP A 113 5.24 0.42 -1.56
CA ASP A 113 5.03 1.47 -2.57
C ASP A 113 4.93 2.83 -1.89
N THR A 114 6.01 3.61 -2.00
CA THR A 114 6.20 4.94 -1.41
C THR A 114 5.75 6.08 -2.33
N GLY A 115 5.09 5.79 -3.46
CA GLY A 115 4.59 6.81 -4.39
C GLY A 115 3.36 7.60 -3.89
N SER A 116 3.16 7.69 -2.59
CA SER A 116 2.14 8.52 -1.93
C SER A 116 2.87 9.54 -1.08
N GLU A 117 2.60 10.84 -1.29
CA GLU A 117 3.15 11.94 -0.48
C GLU A 117 2.49 12.07 0.90
N ASP A 118 1.67 11.11 1.31
CA ASP A 118 1.01 11.12 2.62
C ASP A 118 2.04 10.89 3.74
N LEU A 119 2.53 11.99 4.31
CA LEU A 119 3.48 12.03 5.43
C LEU A 119 2.96 11.34 6.70
N ASP A 120 1.66 11.10 6.80
CA ASP A 120 1.08 10.35 7.90
C ASP A 120 1.21 8.83 7.71
N LEU A 121 1.78 8.34 6.61
CA LEU A 121 2.12 6.93 6.44
C LEU A 121 3.51 6.64 7.02
N LEU A 122 3.71 5.40 7.46
CA LEU A 122 5.03 4.89 7.80
C LEU A 122 5.86 4.67 6.52
N SER A 123 7.12 5.09 6.56
CA SER A 123 8.13 4.72 5.56
C SER A 123 8.41 3.21 5.59
N ALA A 124 9.09 2.68 4.55
CA ALA A 124 9.55 1.29 4.54
C ALA A 124 10.39 0.96 5.78
N ALA A 125 11.34 1.83 6.15
CA ALA A 125 12.17 1.64 7.33
C ALA A 125 11.33 1.58 8.63
N GLU A 126 10.30 2.41 8.77
CA GLU A 126 9.38 2.35 9.91
C GLU A 126 8.54 1.08 9.93
N MET A 127 8.01 0.64 8.77
CA MET A 127 7.27 -0.61 8.63
C MET A 127 8.12 -1.81 9.11
N GLY A 128 9.37 -1.90 8.65
CA GLY A 128 10.31 -2.95 9.07
C GLY A 128 10.58 -2.92 10.58
N ARG A 129 10.81 -1.72 11.16
CA ARG A 129 11.01 -1.56 12.62
C ARG A 129 9.80 -2.00 13.43
N HIS A 130 8.59 -1.61 13.05
CA HIS A 130 7.37 -1.99 13.77
C HIS A 130 7.03 -3.48 13.60
N GLY A 131 7.25 -4.03 12.40
CA GLY A 131 6.98 -5.44 12.09
C GLY A 131 8.05 -6.43 12.55
N GLY A 132 9.27 -5.96 12.87
CA GLY A 132 10.40 -6.85 13.11
C GLY A 132 10.82 -7.61 11.84
N ALA A 133 10.71 -6.94 10.69
CA ALA A 133 10.87 -7.52 9.36
C ALA A 133 11.84 -6.69 8.51
N ALA A 134 12.36 -7.29 7.43
CA ALA A 134 12.98 -6.50 6.37
C ALA A 134 11.94 -5.59 5.71
N ALA A 135 12.37 -4.47 5.15
CA ALA A 135 11.48 -3.60 4.40
C ALA A 135 12.27 -2.79 3.38
N ASP A 136 11.79 -2.80 2.14
CA ASP A 136 12.41 -2.14 0.99
C ASP A 136 11.33 -1.43 0.17
N GLU A 137 11.75 -0.51 -0.71
CA GLU A 137 10.84 0.31 -1.49
C GLU A 137 10.57 -0.27 -2.89
N ASN A 138 9.29 -0.26 -3.26
CA ASN A 138 8.83 -0.36 -4.64
C ASN A 138 8.67 1.04 -5.21
N VAL A 139 9.40 1.35 -6.28
CA VAL A 139 9.43 2.69 -6.87
C VAL A 139 8.27 2.86 -7.85
N ARG A 140 7.43 3.87 -7.62
CA ARG A 140 6.32 4.24 -8.50
C ARG A 140 6.80 5.11 -9.66
N ILE A 141 6.63 4.62 -10.88
CA ILE A 141 7.10 5.30 -12.10
C ILE A 141 6.42 6.65 -12.28
N GLU A 142 5.12 6.76 -11.97
CA GLU A 142 4.36 8.00 -12.13
C GLU A 142 4.79 9.09 -11.15
N GLN A 143 5.32 8.74 -9.96
CA GLN A 143 5.88 9.75 -9.05
C GLN A 143 7.15 10.36 -9.63
N ILE A 144 8.04 9.51 -10.20
CA ILE A 144 9.24 10.00 -10.88
C ILE A 144 8.86 10.91 -12.04
N GLU A 145 7.90 10.49 -12.84
CA GLU A 145 7.38 11.28 -13.96
C GLU A 145 6.88 12.64 -13.49
N GLN A 146 6.11 12.68 -12.40
CA GLN A 146 5.60 13.93 -11.85
C GLN A 146 6.71 14.85 -11.35
N ASP A 147 7.67 14.33 -10.57
CA ASP A 147 8.82 15.11 -10.06
C ASP A 147 9.61 15.76 -11.22
N ILE A 148 9.78 15.02 -12.33
CA ILE A 148 10.47 15.51 -13.54
C ILE A 148 9.61 16.51 -14.31
N ALA A 149 8.30 16.25 -14.47
CA ALA A 149 7.38 17.16 -15.13
C ALA A 149 7.28 18.52 -14.44
N GLU A 150 7.38 18.56 -13.11
CA GLU A 150 7.33 19.79 -12.31
C GLU A 150 8.61 20.65 -12.42
N SER A 151 9.75 20.04 -12.76
CA SER A 151 11.06 20.71 -12.80
C SER A 151 11.57 21.01 -14.22
N ALA A 152 11.24 20.17 -15.20
CA ALA A 152 11.70 20.29 -16.57
C ALA A 152 11.12 21.54 -17.27
N GLN A 153 11.96 22.23 -18.06
CA GLN A 153 11.57 23.45 -18.77
C GLN A 153 11.16 23.19 -20.23
N ILE A 154 11.75 22.16 -20.84
CA ILE A 154 11.52 21.78 -22.24
C ILE A 154 11.42 20.26 -22.38
N ALA A 155 10.81 19.79 -23.47
CA ALA A 155 10.53 18.38 -23.66
C ALA A 155 11.78 17.48 -23.71
N VAL A 156 12.93 18.01 -24.17
CA VAL A 156 14.19 17.23 -24.18
C VAL A 156 14.69 16.99 -22.76
N ASP A 157 14.75 18.04 -21.92
CA ASP A 157 15.13 17.94 -20.51
C ASP A 157 14.21 16.97 -19.74
N TYR A 158 12.91 17.00 -20.04
CA TYR A 158 11.95 16.07 -19.46
C TYR A 158 12.25 14.62 -19.84
N LEU A 159 12.52 14.33 -21.12
CA LEU A 159 12.74 12.96 -21.58
C LEU A 159 14.06 12.39 -21.06
N ASP A 160 15.13 13.18 -21.10
CA ASP A 160 16.44 12.78 -20.60
C ASP A 160 16.41 12.63 -19.07
N GLY A 161 15.84 13.62 -18.36
CA GLY A 161 15.69 13.59 -16.92
C GLY A 161 14.84 12.42 -16.41
N LEU A 162 13.73 12.09 -17.10
CA LEU A 162 12.91 10.93 -16.74
C LEU A 162 13.67 9.61 -16.93
N ALA A 163 14.42 9.47 -18.02
CA ALA A 163 15.21 8.27 -18.26
C ALA A 163 16.34 8.11 -17.21
N GLU A 164 17.04 9.19 -16.90
CA GLU A 164 18.13 9.22 -15.92
C GLU A 164 17.62 8.93 -14.50
N GLU A 165 16.58 9.63 -14.05
CA GLU A 165 16.03 9.48 -12.70
C GLU A 165 15.38 8.10 -12.51
N LEU A 166 14.67 7.59 -13.52
CA LEU A 166 14.13 6.23 -13.48
C LEU A 166 15.24 5.19 -13.35
N ALA A 167 16.33 5.32 -14.13
CA ALA A 167 17.47 4.41 -14.02
C ALA A 167 18.15 4.50 -12.65
N ALA A 168 18.30 5.72 -12.11
CA ALA A 168 18.92 5.96 -10.81
C ALA A 168 18.10 5.35 -9.65
N ARG A 169 16.77 5.56 -9.63
CA ARG A 169 15.89 4.97 -8.61
C ARG A 169 15.75 3.46 -8.77
N ALA A 170 15.63 2.96 -10.00
CA ALA A 170 15.55 1.52 -10.27
C ALA A 170 16.79 0.75 -9.80
N ALA A 171 17.98 1.35 -9.91
CA ALA A 171 19.24 0.72 -9.44
C ALA A 171 19.28 0.47 -7.92
N ARG A 172 18.41 1.13 -7.15
CA ARG A 172 18.33 1.02 -5.68
C ARG A 172 17.04 0.38 -5.19
N ALA A 173 16.10 0.09 -6.09
CA ALA A 173 14.80 -0.45 -5.77
C ALA A 173 14.77 -1.98 -5.91
N VAL A 174 13.91 -2.61 -5.13
CA VAL A 174 13.63 -4.05 -5.27
C VAL A 174 12.54 -4.34 -6.31
N GLY A 175 11.84 -3.30 -6.77
CA GLY A 175 10.80 -3.40 -7.78
C GLY A 175 10.34 -2.03 -8.30
N LEU A 176 9.66 -2.07 -9.45
CA LEU A 176 8.95 -0.93 -10.04
C LEU A 176 7.45 -1.17 -10.00
N LYS A 177 6.68 -0.11 -9.79
CA LYS A 177 5.22 -0.11 -9.81
C LYS A 177 4.72 0.95 -10.79
N THR A 178 3.64 0.62 -11.48
CA THR A 178 2.85 1.55 -12.28
C THR A 178 1.40 1.54 -11.81
N VAL A 179 0.76 2.71 -11.87
CA VAL A 179 -0.69 2.90 -11.69
C VAL A 179 -1.41 3.16 -13.01
N ILE A 180 -0.83 2.75 -14.14
CA ILE A 180 -1.40 2.94 -15.49
C ILE A 180 -2.86 2.49 -15.61
N GLY A 181 -3.23 1.39 -14.94
CA GLY A 181 -4.61 0.91 -14.92
C GLY A 181 -5.60 1.91 -14.32
N LEU A 182 -5.18 2.72 -13.35
CA LEU A 182 -5.98 3.80 -12.75
C LEU A 182 -5.96 5.08 -13.60
N ARG A 183 -4.95 5.26 -14.46
CA ARG A 183 -4.78 6.47 -15.27
C ARG A 183 -5.49 6.37 -16.62
N CYS A 184 -5.27 5.28 -17.36
CA CYS A 184 -5.82 5.10 -18.71
C CYS A 184 -6.44 3.72 -18.96
N GLY A 185 -6.57 2.89 -17.91
CA GLY A 185 -7.02 1.51 -18.05
C GLY A 185 -5.94 0.57 -18.58
N LEU A 186 -6.29 -0.70 -18.77
CA LEU A 186 -5.36 -1.72 -19.28
C LEU A 186 -5.58 -2.07 -20.77
N GLY A 187 -6.52 -1.39 -21.44
CA GLY A 187 -6.86 -1.58 -22.85
C GLY A 187 -6.05 -0.72 -23.82
N PHE A 188 -4.77 -0.46 -23.52
CA PHE A 188 -3.88 0.33 -24.37
C PHE A 188 -3.06 -0.57 -25.31
N ASP A 189 -2.53 0.00 -26.40
CA ASP A 189 -1.62 -0.70 -27.31
C ASP A 189 -0.27 -0.94 -26.61
N PRO A 190 0.15 -2.19 -26.39
CA PRO A 190 1.43 -2.48 -25.73
C PRO A 190 2.64 -2.23 -26.64
N ALA A 191 2.43 -1.91 -27.92
CA ALA A 191 3.51 -1.57 -28.83
C ALA A 191 4.25 -0.31 -28.37
N ARG A 192 5.57 -0.31 -28.57
CA ARG A 192 6.40 0.85 -28.25
C ARG A 192 5.92 2.07 -29.04
N PRO A 193 5.62 3.21 -28.39
CA PRO A 193 5.19 4.42 -29.10
C PRO A 193 6.32 4.95 -29.99
N SER A 194 5.93 5.64 -31.06
CA SER A 194 6.91 6.32 -31.91
C SER A 194 7.59 7.47 -31.16
N THR A 195 8.84 7.78 -31.52
CA THR A 195 9.58 8.92 -30.95
C THR A 195 8.81 10.23 -31.09
N GLY A 196 8.18 10.46 -32.25
CA GLY A 196 7.37 11.66 -32.49
C GLY A 196 6.15 11.75 -31.56
N SER A 197 5.48 10.62 -31.31
CA SER A 197 4.36 10.54 -30.36
C SER A 197 4.80 10.87 -28.94
N VAL A 198 5.96 10.35 -28.50
CA VAL A 198 6.51 10.60 -27.18
C VAL A 198 6.85 12.09 -26.98
N ILE A 199 7.54 12.71 -27.95
CA ILE A 199 7.87 14.15 -27.90
C ILE A 199 6.60 15.00 -27.87
N ALA A 200 5.59 14.66 -28.67
CA ALA A 200 4.32 15.37 -28.68
C ALA A 200 3.58 15.26 -27.33
N CYS A 201 3.60 14.07 -26.70
CA CYS A 201 3.05 13.89 -25.35
C CYS A 201 3.82 14.69 -24.29
N ALA A 202 5.15 14.67 -24.32
CA ALA A 202 5.98 15.42 -23.39
C ALA A 202 5.69 16.94 -23.45
N ASN A 203 5.57 17.51 -24.65
CA ASN A 203 5.19 18.92 -24.80
C ASN A 203 3.80 19.23 -24.22
N ARG A 204 2.82 18.33 -24.39
CA ARG A 204 1.49 18.51 -23.78
C ARG A 204 1.55 18.40 -22.25
N ARG A 205 2.30 17.44 -21.73
CA ARG A 205 2.49 17.24 -20.29
C ARG A 205 3.13 18.46 -19.63
N LEU A 206 4.15 19.06 -20.23
CA LEU A 206 4.77 20.28 -19.71
C LEU A 206 3.88 21.52 -19.82
N ALA A 207 2.93 21.55 -20.75
CA ALA A 207 1.95 22.63 -20.82
C ALA A 207 0.86 22.53 -19.74
N ASP A 208 0.60 21.32 -19.21
CA ASP A 208 -0.31 21.07 -18.09
C ASP A 208 0.28 20.03 -17.11
N PRO A 209 1.27 20.41 -16.29
CA PRO A 209 2.01 19.48 -15.42
C PRO A 209 1.19 18.91 -14.26
N LYS A 210 -0.07 19.35 -14.06
CA LYS A 210 -0.92 18.93 -12.93
C LYS A 210 -1.84 17.73 -13.23
N GLN A 211 -1.83 17.19 -14.45
CA GLN A 211 -2.64 16.02 -14.83
C GLN A 211 -1.84 14.73 -15.04
#